data_AF-B4P0G9-F1
#
_entry.id   AF-B4P0G9-F1
#
_cell.length_a   1.000
_cell.length_b   1.000
_cell.length_c   1.000
_cell.angle_alpha   90.00
_cell.angle_beta   90.00
_cell.angle_gamma   90.00
#
_symmetry.space_group_name_H-M   'P 1'
#
loop_
_entity.id
_entity.type
_entity.pdbx_description
1 polymer ?
#
loop_
_entity_poly.entity_id
_entity_poly.type
_entity_poly.pdbx_seq_one_letter_code
_entity_poly.pdbx_strand_id
1 'polypeptide(L)'
;MHLTSTLIGLLIFGLGIELPTPTAAQFWSVDPVAQWRKEALAERGSGICYRTLTVHAVNPNSRSRQLSHCCDGYVNKGTTQSLKCEPICSEDCSNGLCLAPEECECAPGFYRRNKRCIFVMA
;
A
#
# COMPACT_ATOMS: atom_id res chain seq x y z
N MET A 1 13.09 48.86 -37.64
CA MET A 1 11.88 48.47 -36.89
C MET A 1 12.28 47.49 -35.79
N HIS A 2 12.68 47.97 -34.61
CA HIS A 2 12.88 47.08 -33.45
C HIS A 2 12.84 47.89 -32.14
N LEU A 3 11.74 48.60 -31.91
CA LEU A 3 11.54 49.45 -30.73
C LEU A 3 10.24 49.12 -29.97
N THR A 4 9.80 47.86 -30.00
CA THR A 4 8.57 47.40 -29.32
C THR A 4 8.80 46.26 -28.30
N SER A 5 10.05 45.94 -27.93
CA SER A 5 10.36 44.69 -27.21
C SER A 5 10.97 44.85 -25.82
N THR A 6 10.83 46.01 -25.17
CA THR A 6 11.26 46.18 -23.75
C THR A 6 10.13 46.62 -22.83
N LEU A 7 9.14 47.37 -23.33
CA LEU A 7 7.97 47.78 -22.55
C LEU A 7 6.93 46.66 -22.36
N ILE A 8 6.84 45.69 -23.29
CA ILE A 8 5.93 44.55 -23.15
C ILE A 8 6.47 43.53 -22.12
N GLY A 9 7.79 43.37 -22.03
CA GLY A 9 8.42 42.48 -21.04
C GLY A 9 8.22 42.94 -19.59
N LEU A 10 8.16 44.25 -19.35
CA LEU A 10 7.89 44.81 -18.02
C LEU A 10 6.40 44.73 -17.62
N LEU A 11 5.47 44.70 -18.58
CA LEU A 11 4.04 44.49 -18.30
C LEU A 11 3.73 43.04 -17.92
N ILE A 12 4.51 42.07 -18.39
CA ILE A 12 4.36 40.65 -17.99
C ILE A 12 4.91 40.43 -16.56
N PHE A 13 5.96 41.14 -16.16
CA PHE A 13 6.44 41.10 -14.77
C PHE A 13 5.50 41.82 -13.78
N GLY A 14 4.67 42.77 -14.25
CA GLY A 14 3.70 43.50 -13.41
C GLY A 14 2.38 42.77 -13.15
N LEU A 15 2.04 41.75 -13.94
CA LEU A 15 0.86 40.89 -13.75
C LEU A 15 1.22 39.48 -13.25
N GLY A 16 2.51 39.16 -13.15
CA GLY A 16 3.04 37.86 -12.72
C GLY A 16 3.42 37.77 -11.24
N ILE A 17 3.06 38.76 -10.42
CA ILE A 17 3.09 38.63 -8.95
C ILE A 17 1.70 38.21 -8.45
N GLU A 18 1.07 37.26 -9.14
CA GLU A 18 0.41 36.22 -8.36
C GLU A 18 1.57 35.44 -7.73
N LEU A 19 1.96 35.83 -6.51
CA LEU A 19 2.43 34.82 -5.57
C LEU A 19 1.46 33.65 -5.76
N PRO A 20 1.91 32.41 -6.00
CA PRO A 20 0.99 31.30 -5.95
C PRO A 20 0.32 31.42 -4.58
N THR A 21 -0.94 31.88 -4.57
CA THR A 21 -1.79 31.71 -3.40
C THR A 21 -1.58 30.25 -3.06
N PRO A 22 -1.18 29.90 -1.82
CA PRO A 22 -0.77 28.54 -1.49
C PRO A 22 -1.91 27.67 -1.98
N THR A 23 -1.70 27.01 -3.11
CA THR A 23 -2.74 26.74 -4.12
C THR A 23 -3.80 26.01 -3.40
N ALA A 24 -4.87 26.71 -2.98
CA ALA A 24 -5.68 26.40 -1.79
C ALA A 24 -5.59 24.92 -1.58
N ALA A 25 -4.66 24.49 -0.70
CA ALA A 25 -4.11 23.13 -0.75
C ALA A 25 -5.31 22.26 -1.02
N GLN A 26 -5.36 21.58 -2.18
CA GLN A 26 -6.44 20.65 -2.45
C GLN A 26 -6.18 19.48 -1.51
N PHE A 27 -6.43 19.78 -0.24
CA PHE A 27 -6.41 18.99 0.94
C PHE A 27 -7.88 18.65 1.08
N TRP A 28 -8.41 17.91 0.09
CA TRP A 28 -9.50 16.99 0.36
C TRP A 28 -9.13 16.36 1.69
N SER A 29 -9.97 16.52 2.72
CA SER A 29 -9.72 15.92 4.03
C SER A 29 -9.50 14.43 3.79
N VAL A 30 -8.24 14.01 3.76
CA VAL A 30 -7.91 12.61 3.54
C VAL A 30 -8.33 11.94 4.82
N ASP A 31 -9.32 11.04 4.73
CA ASP A 31 -9.74 10.23 5.86
C ASP A 31 -8.49 9.57 6.46
N PRO A 32 -8.12 9.92 7.72
CA PRO A 32 -6.91 9.41 8.35
C PRO A 32 -6.85 7.89 8.37
N VAL A 33 -8.00 7.22 8.48
CA VAL A 33 -8.09 5.75 8.48
C VAL A 33 -7.85 5.20 7.07
N ALA A 34 -8.38 5.86 6.04
CA ALA A 34 -8.15 5.45 4.65
C ALA A 34 -6.68 5.60 4.24
N GLN A 35 -6.02 6.67 4.69
CA GLN A 35 -4.59 6.88 4.45
C GLN A 35 -3.74 5.83 5.18
N TRP A 36 -3.95 5.68 6.49
CA TRP A 36 -3.28 4.67 7.30
C TRP A 36 -3.42 3.27 6.69
N ARG A 37 -4.61 2.89 6.24
CA ARG A 37 -4.85 1.58 5.61
C ARG A 37 -3.99 1.37 4.37
N LYS A 38 -3.84 2.39 3.52
CA LYS A 38 -3.04 2.29 2.30
C LYS A 38 -1.55 2.14 2.62
N GLU A 39 -1.06 2.92 3.57
CA GLU A 39 0.33 2.89 4.03
C GLU A 39 0.65 1.53 4.67
N ALA A 40 -0.19 1.09 5.61
CA ALA A 40 -0.03 -0.19 6.29
C ALA A 40 -0.06 -1.39 5.31
N LEU A 41 -0.92 -1.34 4.28
CA LEU A 41 -0.94 -2.37 3.22
C LEU A 41 0.27 -2.31 2.29
N ALA A 42 0.90 -1.14 2.12
CA ALA A 42 2.08 -0.97 1.28
C ALA A 42 3.34 -1.51 1.98
N GLU A 43 3.42 -1.38 3.30
CA GLU A 43 4.52 -1.94 4.11
C GLU A 43 4.34 -3.44 4.39
N ARG A 44 3.11 -3.95 4.24
CA ARG A 44 2.78 -5.36 4.45
C ARG A 44 3.55 -6.27 3.49
N GLY A 45 4.20 -7.30 4.05
CA GLY A 45 4.86 -8.35 3.28
C GLY A 45 3.90 -9.07 2.32
N SER A 46 4.40 -9.52 1.17
CA SER A 46 3.58 -10.17 0.14
C SER A 46 3.04 -11.55 0.54
N GLY A 47 3.64 -12.20 1.55
CA GLY A 47 3.28 -13.55 2.00
C GLY A 47 3.59 -14.65 0.97
N ILE A 48 4.43 -14.36 -0.02
CA ILE A 48 4.80 -15.31 -1.08
C ILE A 48 6.12 -16.00 -0.72
N CYS A 49 6.07 -17.33 -0.63
CA CYS A 49 7.21 -18.20 -0.41
C CYS A 49 7.54 -19.00 -1.68
N TYR A 50 8.78 -19.46 -1.79
CA TYR A 50 9.25 -20.25 -2.93
C TYR A 50 9.78 -21.60 -2.45
N ARG A 51 9.49 -22.66 -3.21
CA ARG A 51 10.10 -23.97 -3.01
C ARG A 51 10.60 -24.54 -4.33
N THR A 52 11.70 -25.27 -4.27
CA THR A 52 12.25 -25.96 -5.44
C THR A 52 11.71 -27.38 -5.50
N LEU A 53 11.17 -27.75 -6.66
CA LEU A 53 10.69 -29.09 -6.94
C LEU A 53 11.53 -29.71 -8.04
N THR A 54 12.12 -30.86 -7.74
CA THR A 54 12.80 -31.67 -8.74
C THR A 54 11.75 -32.53 -9.45
N VAL A 55 11.51 -32.23 -10.73
CA VAL A 55 10.63 -33.01 -11.57
C VAL A 55 11.48 -33.99 -12.38
N HIS A 56 11.04 -35.25 -12.45
CA HIS A 56 11.64 -36.22 -13.36
C HIS A 56 11.26 -35.83 -14.79
N ALA A 57 12.27 -35.58 -15.61
CA ALA A 57 12.13 -35.31 -17.03
C ALA A 57 12.92 -36.37 -17.81
N VAL A 58 12.53 -36.64 -19.05
CA VAL A 58 13.20 -37.67 -19.87
C VAL A 58 14.57 -37.19 -20.37
N ASN A 59 14.81 -35.87 -20.42
CA ASN A 59 16.08 -35.26 -20.79
C ASN A 59 16.16 -33.79 -20.35
N PRO A 60 17.02 -33.41 -19.37
CA PRO A 60 17.81 -34.26 -18.47
C PRO A 60 16.91 -35.08 -17.52
N ASN A 61 17.46 -36.13 -16.90
CA ASN A 61 16.72 -37.06 -16.01
C ASN A 61 16.04 -36.39 -14.81
N SER A 62 16.43 -35.16 -14.48
CA SER A 62 15.77 -34.33 -13.48
C SER A 62 15.89 -32.84 -13.84
N ARG A 63 14.80 -32.08 -13.68
CA ARG A 63 14.78 -30.62 -13.79
C ARG A 63 14.29 -30.02 -12.48
N SER A 64 14.97 -28.98 -12.01
CA SER A 64 14.51 -28.18 -10.87
C SER A 64 13.56 -27.10 -11.35
N ARG A 65 12.35 -27.04 -10.79
CA ARG A 65 11.38 -25.97 -11.01
C ARG A 65 11.12 -25.23 -9.70
N GLN A 66 11.22 -23.92 -9.74
CA GLN A 66 10.83 -23.07 -8.61
C GLN A 66 9.31 -22.84 -8.65
N LEU A 67 8.64 -23.12 -7.54
CA LEU A 67 7.20 -22.94 -7.38
C LEU A 67 6.94 -21.88 -6.30
N SER A 68 6.14 -20.87 -6.62
CA SER A 68 5.61 -19.92 -5.64
C SER A 68 4.36 -20.47 -4.96
N HIS A 69 4.19 -20.17 -3.68
CA HIS A 69 3.02 -20.51 -2.88
C HIS A 69 2.85 -19.49 -1.75
N CYS A 70 1.71 -19.49 -1.07
CA CYS A 70 1.56 -18.69 0.14
C CYS A 70 2.35 -19.32 1.29
N CYS A 71 3.04 -18.49 2.05
CA CYS A 71 3.72 -18.91 3.27
C CYS A 71 2.72 -19.44 4.31
N ASP A 72 3.23 -20.13 5.33
CA ASP A 72 2.40 -20.62 6.44
C ASP A 72 1.68 -19.45 7.13
N GLY A 73 0.40 -19.65 7.42
CA GLY A 73 -0.46 -18.60 7.97
C GLY A 73 -0.94 -17.57 6.94
N TYR A 74 -0.73 -17.78 5.64
CA TYR A 74 -1.31 -16.98 4.56
C TYR A 74 -2.24 -17.80 3.68
N VAL A 75 -3.26 -17.15 3.12
CA VAL A 75 -4.23 -17.75 2.20
C VAL A 75 -4.22 -17.03 0.85
N ASN A 76 -4.32 -17.80 -0.25
CA ASN A 76 -4.45 -17.22 -1.58
C ASN A 76 -5.87 -16.66 -1.78
N LYS A 77 -5.96 -15.34 -1.92
CA LYS A 77 -7.19 -14.58 -2.24
C LYS A 77 -7.21 -14.09 -3.69
N GLY A 78 -6.22 -14.50 -4.49
CA GLY A 78 -6.10 -14.16 -5.89
C GLY A 78 -6.81 -15.17 -6.79
N THR A 79 -6.31 -15.29 -8.02
CA THR A 79 -6.83 -16.24 -9.01
C THR A 79 -5.83 -17.37 -9.26
N THR A 80 -6.18 -18.31 -10.14
CA THR A 80 -5.24 -19.35 -10.61
C THR A 80 -4.05 -18.78 -11.38
N GLN A 81 -4.17 -17.55 -11.92
CA GLN A 81 -3.13 -16.87 -12.70
C GLN A 81 -2.38 -15.82 -11.87
N SER A 82 -2.97 -15.33 -10.77
CA SER A 82 -2.39 -14.30 -9.91
C SER A 82 -2.41 -14.74 -8.45
N LEU A 83 -1.22 -15.02 -7.90
CA LEU A 83 -1.07 -15.36 -6.49
C LEU A 83 -1.19 -14.09 -5.66
N LYS A 84 -2.21 -14.01 -4.79
CA LYS A 84 -2.38 -12.90 -3.85
C LYS A 84 -2.53 -13.47 -2.44
N CYS A 85 -1.42 -13.53 -1.71
CA CYS A 85 -1.43 -14.08 -0.36
C CYS A 85 -1.84 -12.99 0.64
N GLU A 86 -2.85 -13.31 1.46
CA GLU A 86 -3.27 -12.47 2.57
C GLU A 86 -3.06 -13.23 3.89
N PRO A 87 -2.58 -12.57 4.96
CA PRO A 87 -2.36 -13.23 6.23
C PRO A 87 -3.68 -13.66 6.86
N ILE A 88 -3.63 -14.75 7.61
CA ILE A 88 -4.73 -15.29 8.38
C ILE A 88 -4.59 -14.78 9.82
N CYS A 89 -5.64 -14.15 10.34
CA CYS A 89 -5.77 -13.81 11.74
C CYS A 89 -6.93 -14.63 12.32
N SER A 90 -6.68 -15.43 13.36
CA SER A 90 -7.70 -16.24 14.02
C SER A 90 -8.71 -15.38 14.79
N GLU A 91 -8.28 -14.20 15.23
CA GLU A 91 -9.07 -13.24 15.97
C GLU A 91 -9.72 -12.21 15.04
N ASP A 92 -10.87 -11.69 15.47
CA ASP A 92 -11.60 -10.68 14.71
C ASP A 92 -10.86 -9.33 14.75
N CYS A 93 -10.17 -9.02 13.66
CA CYS A 93 -9.50 -7.74 13.37
C CYS A 93 -10.47 -6.62 12.95
N SER A 94 -11.71 -6.64 13.46
CA SER A 94 -12.67 -5.54 13.27
C SER A 94 -12.07 -4.22 13.76
N ASN A 95 -12.12 -3.17 12.92
CA ASN A 95 -11.46 -1.87 13.13
C ASN A 95 -9.92 -1.90 13.13
N GLY A 96 -9.33 -2.90 12.49
CA GLY A 96 -7.89 -3.01 12.28
C GLY A 96 -7.56 -3.62 10.91
N LEU A 97 -6.30 -4.03 10.77
CA LEU A 97 -5.77 -4.70 9.60
C LEU A 97 -4.87 -5.87 10.05
N CYS A 98 -5.06 -7.03 9.42
CA CYS A 98 -4.16 -8.17 9.59
C CYS A 98 -2.89 -7.92 8.76
N LEU A 99 -1.78 -7.61 9.42
CA LEU A 99 -0.50 -7.28 8.76
C LEU A 99 0.41 -8.51 8.62
N ALA A 100 0.32 -9.45 9.56
CA ALA A 100 1.02 -10.73 9.51
C ALA A 100 0.13 -11.82 10.15
N PRO A 101 0.49 -13.12 10.03
CA PRO A 101 -0.30 -14.18 10.63
C PRO A 101 -0.46 -13.95 12.14
N GLU A 102 -1.71 -13.96 12.61
CA GLU A 102 -2.08 -13.68 14.01
C GLU A 102 -1.70 -12.27 14.54
N GLU A 103 -1.29 -11.37 13.66
CA GLU A 103 -0.87 -10.01 14.00
C GLU A 103 -1.82 -8.96 13.44
N CYS A 104 -2.54 -8.31 14.37
CA CYS A 104 -3.53 -7.30 14.08
C CYS A 104 -3.02 -5.92 14.49
N GLU A 105 -3.00 -5.00 13.52
CA GLU A 105 -2.73 -3.57 13.73
C GLU A 105 -4.07 -2.83 13.82
N CYS A 106 -4.28 -2.05 14.89
CA CYS A 106 -5.52 -1.31 15.06
C CYS A 106 -5.50 0.01 14.30
N ALA A 107 -6.65 0.41 13.75
CA ALA A 107 -6.79 1.70 13.08
C ALA A 107 -6.56 2.87 14.07
N PRO A 108 -6.17 4.07 13.59
CA PRO A 108 -6.03 5.25 14.42
C PRO A 108 -7.27 5.50 15.30
N GLY A 109 -7.07 5.70 16.60
CA GLY A 109 -8.14 5.86 17.60
C GLY A 109 -8.68 4.54 18.19
N PHE A 110 -8.20 3.38 17.72
CA PHE A 110 -8.52 2.07 18.28
C PHE A 110 -7.29 1.46 18.96
N TYR A 111 -7.53 0.72 20.05
CA TYR A 111 -6.47 0.06 20.81
C TYR A 111 -6.81 -1.41 21.02
N ARG A 112 -5.77 -2.25 21.10
CA ARG A 112 -5.90 -3.70 21.27
C ARG A 112 -6.30 -4.03 22.72
N ARG A 113 -7.52 -4.53 22.93
CA ARG A 113 -7.99 -5.04 24.23
C ARG A 113 -8.68 -6.39 24.01
N ASN A 114 -8.33 -7.41 24.81
CA ASN A 114 -8.89 -8.76 24.70
C ASN A 114 -8.89 -9.29 23.25
N LYS A 115 -7.78 -9.08 22.54
CA LYS A 115 -7.56 -9.50 21.14
C LYS A 115 -8.50 -8.85 20.09
N ARG A 116 -9.19 -7.77 20.42
CA ARG A 116 -9.99 -6.96 19.48
C ARG A 116 -9.52 -5.51 19.46
N CYS A 117 -9.71 -4.82 18.34
CA CYS A 117 -9.49 -3.38 18.24
C CYS A 117 -10.75 -2.64 18.69
N ILE A 118 -10.69 -2.05 19.88
CA ILE A 118 -11.80 -1.29 20.46
C ILE A 118 -11.48 0.19 20.43
N PHE A 119 -12.50 1.00 20.18
CA PHE A 119 -12.39 2.44 20.36
C PHE A 119 -12.22 2.72 21.85
N VAL A 120 -11.18 3.47 22.20
CA VAL A 120 -10.99 3.92 23.58
C VAL A 120 -11.13 5.43 23.54
N MET A 121 -12.13 5.94 24.26
CA MET A 121 -12.19 7.37 24.55
C MET A 121 -11.01 7.68 25.46
N ALA A 122 -10.05 8.44 24.96
CA ALA A 122 -9.06 9.12 25.78
C ALA A 122 -9.72 10.35 26.43
#